data_AF-A0A957NKF7-F1
#
_entry.id   AF-A0A957NKF7-F1
#
_cell.length_a   1.000
_cell.length_b   1.000
_cell.length_c   1.000
_cell.angle_alpha   90.00
_cell.angle_beta   90.00
_cell.angle_gamma   90.00
#
_symmetry.space_group_name_H-M   'P 1'
#
loop_
_entity.id
_entity.type
_entity.pdbx_description
1 polymer ?
#
loop_
_entity_poly.entity_id
_entity_poly.type
_entity_poly.pdbx_seq_one_letter_code
_entity_poly.pdbx_strand_id
1 'polypeptide(L)'
;GQEITQFTYFQQAGSLPLEPVSVEITYGLDRIVMYLQEKTQVWDIDVDGQHTFGELYLGPEVEHCVYNYEVADVERLKLLFDIYHAEAQSCIDRGLTVPAHYFMLRQSHTFNLMDSRGAVGVTERAKMFGQMRRQARAISELYIAQREREEFPWLHAANGKSNGVTAVAAPSSNPGPLATEPQSFLLEIGSEELPAADVVYGLEQLHDKMTQLLADHKLTYAALEVDGTCRRLVAYVRGLAAKQPDEVVEKRGPALDRAYDADGAPTKAAQGFARGQGVDVTDLVTKDNYVYAVQHVTGKPTAEVLPQLAVELLDSLRWGKSMRWNSSGIAFSRPLRWLLALYGDQIVPFTWADVTSGRDSRKPRFAELDGHSFGAFTVTHSDDYFAAVAAQGVVLKRDERRAMIAQMVQETVATVHGVNPEEPALLEEVTDLVE
;
A
#
# COMPACT_ATOMS: atom_id res chain seq x y z
N GLY A 1 23.35 7.25 -1.40
CA GLY A 1 22.52 6.31 -2.16
C GLY A 1 22.45 6.77 -3.60
N GLN A 2 22.56 5.86 -4.57
CA GLN A 2 22.29 6.17 -5.98
C GLN A 2 20.89 5.67 -6.34
N GLU A 3 20.09 6.49 -7.01
CA GLU A 3 18.78 6.04 -7.53
C GLU A 3 19.03 5.11 -8.72
N ILE A 4 18.87 3.80 -8.53
CA ILE A 4 19.16 2.77 -9.54
C ILE A 4 17.92 2.22 -10.25
N THR A 5 16.72 2.41 -9.67
CA THR A 5 15.47 1.89 -10.23
C THR A 5 14.30 2.80 -9.88
N GLN A 6 13.40 3.02 -10.84
CA GLN A 6 12.10 3.66 -10.61
C GLN A 6 10.97 2.63 -10.76
N PHE A 7 10.08 2.59 -9.78
CA PHE A 7 8.83 1.83 -9.84
C PHE A 7 7.66 2.79 -10.01
N THR A 8 6.93 2.67 -11.12
CA THR A 8 5.76 3.50 -11.41
C THR A 8 4.55 2.62 -11.67
N TYR A 9 3.49 2.83 -10.87
CA TYR A 9 2.21 2.15 -11.08
C TYR A 9 1.25 3.10 -11.79
N PHE A 10 1.15 2.97 -13.11
CA PHE A 10 0.31 3.84 -13.94
C PHE A 10 -1.17 3.63 -13.61
N GLN A 11 -1.76 4.65 -12.99
CA GLN A 11 -3.21 4.74 -12.80
C GLN A 11 -3.90 5.31 -14.05
N GLN A 12 -3.18 6.11 -14.83
CA GLN A 12 -3.67 6.75 -16.04
C GLN A 12 -2.57 6.80 -17.11
N ALA A 13 -2.96 6.66 -18.38
CA ALA A 13 -2.11 6.95 -19.54
C ALA A 13 -2.94 7.70 -20.59
N GLY A 14 -2.38 8.73 -21.21
CA GLY A 14 -3.12 9.58 -22.16
C GLY A 14 -4.37 10.24 -21.54
N SER A 15 -4.35 10.53 -20.24
CA SER A 15 -5.53 11.01 -19.47
C SER A 15 -6.72 10.04 -19.44
N LEU A 16 -6.49 8.75 -19.68
CA LEU A 16 -7.47 7.69 -19.55
C LEU A 16 -7.09 6.80 -18.36
N PRO A 17 -8.06 6.39 -17.51
CA PRO A 17 -7.80 5.42 -16.45
C PRO A 17 -7.39 4.07 -17.05
N LEU A 18 -6.43 3.40 -16.42
CA LEU A 18 -5.98 2.08 -16.83
C LEU A 18 -6.69 0.98 -16.04
N GLU A 19 -7.11 -0.07 -16.75
CA GLU A 19 -7.65 -1.30 -16.19
C GLU A 19 -7.11 -2.50 -16.96
N PRO A 20 -6.24 -3.34 -16.36
CA PRO A 20 -5.67 -3.20 -15.01
C PRO A 20 -4.61 -2.08 -14.90
N VAL A 21 -4.31 -1.68 -13.67
CA VAL A 21 -3.14 -0.84 -13.36
C VAL A 21 -1.87 -1.53 -13.84
N SER A 22 -1.07 -0.83 -14.65
CA SER A 22 0.21 -1.33 -15.16
C SER A 22 1.36 -0.90 -14.26
N VAL A 23 2.33 -1.78 -14.03
CA VAL A 23 3.59 -1.44 -13.36
C VAL A 23 4.70 -1.29 -14.39
N GLU A 24 5.45 -0.21 -14.29
CA GLU A 24 6.69 0.04 -15.01
C GLU A 24 7.85 -0.03 -14.02
N ILE A 25 8.88 -0.79 -14.39
CA ILE A 25 10.12 -0.91 -13.65
C ILE A 25 11.23 -0.43 -14.58
N THR A 26 11.81 0.72 -14.26
CA THR A 26 12.82 1.37 -15.09
C THR A 26 14.16 1.31 -14.39
N TYR A 27 15.13 0.63 -15.00
CA TYR A 27 16.47 0.44 -14.45
C TYR A 27 17.44 1.49 -14.98
N GLY A 28 18.14 2.18 -14.08
CA GLY A 28 19.29 3.01 -14.40
C GLY A 28 20.51 2.13 -14.60
N LEU A 29 20.61 1.49 -15.77
CA LEU A 29 21.63 0.46 -16.07
C LEU A 29 23.04 0.93 -15.75
N ASP A 30 23.40 2.15 -16.16
CA ASP A 30 24.76 2.68 -15.95
C ASP A 30 25.12 2.75 -14.46
N ARG A 31 24.18 3.19 -13.61
CA ARG A 31 24.39 3.28 -12.15
C ARG A 31 24.51 1.89 -11.52
N ILE A 32 23.69 0.93 -11.98
CA ILE A 32 23.77 -0.46 -11.54
C ILE A 32 25.14 -1.05 -11.90
N VAL A 33 25.58 -0.88 -13.14
CA VAL A 33 26.86 -1.41 -13.62
C VAL A 33 28.03 -0.74 -12.89
N MET A 34 28.00 0.57 -12.69
CA MET A 34 28.99 1.29 -11.88
C MET A 34 29.12 0.69 -10.49
N TYR A 35 27.99 0.40 -9.82
CA TYR A 35 28.01 -0.22 -8.50
C TYR A 35 28.61 -1.63 -8.54
N LEU A 36 28.22 -2.46 -9.51
CA LEU A 36 28.71 -3.83 -9.66
C LEU A 36 30.20 -3.91 -10.02
N GLN A 37 30.73 -2.92 -10.74
CA GLN A 37 32.13 -2.83 -11.14
C GLN A 37 32.99 -1.95 -10.21
N GLU A 38 32.41 -1.48 -9.09
CA GLU A 38 33.06 -0.60 -8.12
C GLU A 38 33.66 0.69 -8.76
N LYS A 39 32.96 1.24 -9.75
CA LYS A 39 33.37 2.47 -10.47
C LYS A 39 32.66 3.70 -9.89
N THR A 40 33.40 4.80 -9.79
CA THR A 40 32.87 6.09 -9.31
C THR A 40 32.40 7.00 -10.44
N GLN A 41 32.80 6.73 -11.69
CA GLN A 41 32.38 7.49 -12.87
C GLN A 41 31.82 6.54 -13.95
N VAL A 42 30.83 7.02 -14.69
CA VAL A 42 30.21 6.26 -15.81
C VAL A 42 31.22 5.97 -16.91
N TRP A 43 32.17 6.88 -17.14
CA TRP A 43 33.17 6.76 -18.20
C TRP A 43 34.15 5.60 -17.98
N ASP A 44 34.32 5.18 -16.73
CA ASP A 44 35.25 4.11 -16.33
C ASP A 44 34.59 2.71 -16.35
N ILE A 45 33.31 2.62 -16.73
CA ILE A 45 32.61 1.34 -16.90
C ILE A 45 33.34 0.53 -17.98
N ASP A 46 33.68 -0.70 -17.63
CA ASP A 46 34.17 -1.71 -18.57
C ASP A 46 32.98 -2.32 -19.33
N VAL A 47 32.99 -2.21 -20.66
CA VAL A 47 31.87 -2.64 -21.51
C VAL A 47 32.03 -4.08 -21.99
N ASP A 48 33.25 -4.54 -22.24
CA ASP A 48 33.53 -5.84 -22.88
C ASP A 48 34.85 -6.52 -22.43
N GLY A 49 35.52 -6.01 -21.40
CA GLY A 49 36.82 -6.45 -20.92
C GLY A 49 38.01 -5.80 -21.63
N GLN A 50 37.76 -4.95 -22.64
CA GLN A 50 38.79 -4.30 -23.46
C GLN A 50 38.58 -2.79 -23.58
N HIS A 51 37.34 -2.34 -23.65
CA HIS A 51 36.97 -0.95 -23.89
C HIS A 51 36.17 -0.37 -22.73
N THR A 52 36.39 0.92 -22.49
CA THR A 52 35.62 1.70 -21.52
C THR A 52 34.41 2.38 -22.16
N PHE A 53 33.39 2.67 -21.37
CA PHE A 53 32.23 3.43 -21.81
C PHE A 53 32.62 4.82 -22.32
N GLY A 54 33.64 5.44 -21.70
CA GLY A 54 34.20 6.72 -22.14
C GLY A 54 34.75 6.68 -23.57
N GLU A 55 35.46 5.63 -23.96
CA GLU A 55 36.00 5.48 -25.32
C GLU A 55 34.90 5.40 -26.39
N LEU A 56 33.73 4.86 -26.03
CA LEU A 56 32.62 4.68 -26.95
C LEU A 56 31.69 5.90 -27.01
N TYR A 57 31.40 6.53 -25.86
CA TYR A 57 30.29 7.47 -25.74
C TYR A 57 30.68 8.88 -25.31
N LEU A 58 31.88 9.12 -24.76
CA LEU A 58 32.24 10.46 -24.28
C LEU A 58 32.26 11.50 -25.40
N GLY A 59 32.88 11.17 -26.54
CA GLY A 59 32.92 12.05 -27.71
C GLY A 59 31.52 12.43 -28.20
N PRO A 60 30.66 11.45 -28.55
CA PRO A 60 29.27 11.69 -28.92
C PRO A 60 28.46 12.47 -27.88
N GLU A 61 28.67 12.24 -26.58
CA GLU A 61 27.97 12.98 -25.52
C GLU A 61 28.37 14.46 -25.49
N VAL A 62 29.67 14.75 -25.63
CA VAL A 62 30.17 16.13 -25.72
C VAL A 62 29.60 16.83 -26.95
N GLU A 63 29.57 16.16 -28.11
CA GLU A 63 28.97 16.72 -29.33
C GLU A 63 27.48 17.02 -29.15
N HIS A 64 26.71 16.12 -28.52
CA HIS A 64 25.31 16.36 -28.20
C HIS A 64 25.12 17.52 -27.22
N CYS A 65 25.97 17.64 -26.19
CA CYS A 65 25.92 18.77 -25.25
C CYS A 65 26.14 20.10 -25.97
N VAL A 66 27.18 20.20 -26.81
CA VAL A 66 27.45 21.40 -27.61
C VAL A 66 26.26 21.72 -28.52
N TYR A 67 25.70 20.72 -29.19
CA TYR A 67 24.52 20.94 -30.02
C TYR A 67 23.31 21.44 -29.20
N ASN A 68 22.94 20.71 -28.14
CA ASN A 68 21.74 20.96 -27.35
C ASN A 68 21.78 22.29 -26.58
N TYR A 69 22.95 22.74 -26.13
CA TYR A 69 23.09 23.93 -25.29
C TYR A 69 23.58 25.17 -26.05
N GLU A 70 24.26 25.00 -27.18
CA GLU A 70 24.94 26.12 -27.85
C GLU A 70 24.51 26.29 -29.30
N VAL A 71 24.56 25.21 -30.10
CA VAL A 71 24.49 25.30 -31.57
C VAL A 71 23.07 25.16 -32.13
N ALA A 72 22.18 24.42 -31.46
CA ALA A 72 20.85 24.15 -32.00
C ALA A 72 20.07 25.44 -32.26
N ASP A 73 19.54 25.53 -33.47
CA ASP A 73 18.86 26.73 -33.98
C ASP A 73 17.40 26.74 -33.53
N VAL A 74 17.10 27.69 -32.65
CA VAL A 74 15.80 27.83 -31.99
C VAL A 74 14.67 28.09 -32.99
N GLU A 75 14.90 28.87 -34.04
CA GLU A 75 13.86 29.20 -35.02
C GLU A 75 13.50 27.97 -35.86
N ARG A 76 14.51 27.21 -36.29
CA ARG A 76 14.30 25.94 -37.00
C ARG A 76 13.62 24.90 -36.11
N LEU A 77 14.00 24.79 -34.85
CA LEU A 77 13.34 23.89 -33.90
C LEU A 77 11.87 24.27 -33.68
N LYS A 78 11.57 25.56 -33.58
CA LYS A 78 10.18 26.04 -33.46
C LYS A 78 9.35 25.68 -34.68
N LEU A 79 9.90 25.87 -35.88
CA LEU A 79 9.26 25.45 -37.12
C LEU A 79 9.01 23.93 -37.14
N LEU A 80 10.00 23.12 -36.77
CA LEU A 80 9.85 21.66 -36.70
C LEU A 80 8.78 21.24 -35.68
N PHE A 81 8.73 21.90 -34.52
CA PHE A 81 7.70 21.64 -33.51
C PHE A 81 6.29 21.88 -34.09
N ASP A 82 6.08 23.00 -34.79
CA ASP A 82 4.80 23.34 -35.39
C ASP A 82 4.43 22.37 -36.55
N ILE A 83 5.41 21.97 -37.37
CA ILE A 83 5.23 20.98 -38.44
C ILE A 83 4.82 19.62 -37.84
N TYR A 84 5.55 19.12 -36.85
CA TYR A 84 5.23 17.83 -36.21
C TYR A 84 3.89 17.87 -35.49
N HIS A 85 3.55 19.00 -34.86
CA HIS A 85 2.23 19.21 -34.29
C HIS A 85 1.12 19.08 -35.35
N ALA A 86 1.27 19.77 -36.48
CA ALA A 86 0.30 19.75 -37.58
C ALA A 86 0.16 18.35 -38.21
N GLU A 87 1.27 17.63 -38.42
CA GLU A 87 1.25 16.27 -38.97
C GLU A 87 0.61 15.27 -38.00
N ALA A 88 0.92 15.36 -36.70
CA ALA A 88 0.25 14.56 -35.68
C ALA A 88 -1.27 14.82 -35.67
N GLN A 89 -1.69 16.09 -35.75
CA GLN A 89 -3.12 16.44 -35.82
C GLN A 89 -3.78 15.92 -37.10
N SER A 90 -3.14 16.08 -38.26
CA SER A 90 -3.61 15.56 -39.55
C SER A 90 -3.83 14.04 -39.53
N CYS A 91 -2.95 13.31 -38.85
CA CYS A 91 -3.07 11.87 -38.61
C CYS A 91 -4.24 11.54 -37.66
N ILE A 92 -4.39 12.28 -36.55
CA ILE A 92 -5.51 12.13 -35.61
C ILE A 92 -6.84 12.31 -36.33
N ASP A 93 -6.99 13.38 -37.11
CA ASP A 93 -8.22 13.71 -37.84
C ASP A 93 -8.61 12.64 -38.87
N ARG A 94 -7.64 11.83 -39.32
CA ARG A 94 -7.82 10.72 -40.27
C ARG A 94 -7.88 9.34 -39.60
N GLY A 95 -7.81 9.28 -38.27
CA GLY A 95 -7.82 8.04 -37.52
C GLY A 95 -6.55 7.19 -37.68
N LEU A 96 -5.40 7.81 -37.99
CA LEU A 96 -4.11 7.13 -38.14
C LEU A 96 -3.29 7.16 -36.83
N THR A 97 -3.54 6.19 -35.96
CA THR A 97 -3.02 6.15 -34.58
C THR A 97 -1.49 6.14 -34.48
N VAL A 98 -0.83 5.18 -35.12
CA VAL A 98 0.63 4.97 -34.98
C VAL A 98 1.43 6.14 -35.60
N PRO A 99 1.11 6.62 -36.83
CA PRO A 99 1.77 7.80 -37.37
C PRO A 99 1.57 9.05 -36.49
N ALA A 100 0.37 9.27 -35.96
CA ALA A 100 0.11 10.38 -35.04
C ALA A 100 1.03 10.32 -33.80
N HIS A 101 1.19 9.13 -33.22
CA HIS A 101 2.07 8.92 -32.08
C HIS A 101 3.54 9.23 -32.40
N TYR A 102 4.05 8.78 -33.55
CA TYR A 102 5.43 9.07 -33.95
C TYR A 102 5.70 10.56 -34.15
N PHE A 103 4.78 11.30 -34.77
CA PHE A 103 4.93 12.75 -34.91
C PHE A 103 4.86 13.47 -33.55
N MET A 104 4.00 13.01 -32.63
CA MET A 104 3.96 13.53 -31.26
C MET A 104 5.29 13.28 -30.52
N LEU A 105 5.92 12.11 -30.68
CA LEU A 105 7.25 11.85 -30.08
C LEU A 105 8.32 12.78 -30.63
N ARG A 106 8.33 13.03 -31.95
CA ARG A 106 9.26 13.99 -32.58
C ARG A 106 9.02 15.41 -32.09
N GLN A 107 7.75 15.80 -31.94
CA GLN A 107 7.37 17.08 -31.35
C GLN A 107 7.88 17.20 -29.91
N SER A 108 7.69 16.17 -29.07
CA SER A 108 8.18 16.15 -27.69
C SER A 108 9.70 16.25 -27.59
N HIS A 109 10.43 15.54 -28.45
CA HIS A 109 11.89 15.64 -28.48
C HIS A 109 12.35 17.04 -28.93
N THR A 110 11.70 17.61 -29.95
CA THR A 110 11.99 18.97 -30.44
C THR A 110 11.77 20.02 -29.35
N PHE A 111 10.71 19.85 -28.54
CA PHE A 111 10.49 20.66 -27.34
C PHE A 111 11.67 20.56 -26.36
N ASN A 112 12.15 19.35 -26.06
CA ASN A 112 13.29 19.18 -25.14
C ASN A 112 14.54 19.91 -25.65
N LEU A 113 14.83 19.86 -26.96
CA LEU A 113 15.95 20.60 -27.54
C LEU A 113 15.79 22.12 -27.35
N MET A 114 14.59 22.67 -27.57
CA MET A 114 14.33 24.09 -27.33
C MET A 114 14.45 24.47 -25.85
N ASP A 115 13.99 23.59 -24.95
CA ASP A 115 14.06 23.79 -23.50
C ASP A 115 15.51 23.76 -23.00
N SER A 116 16.32 22.81 -23.48
CA SER A 116 17.77 22.76 -23.22
C SER A 116 18.50 23.99 -23.73
N ARG A 117 18.08 24.57 -24.87
CA ARG A 117 18.61 25.85 -25.35
C ARG A 117 18.24 27.04 -24.47
N GLY A 118 17.36 26.88 -23.47
CA GLY A 118 16.86 27.97 -22.64
C GLY A 118 15.93 28.92 -23.39
N ALA A 119 15.39 28.50 -24.53
CA ALA A 119 14.60 29.35 -25.41
C ALA A 119 13.11 29.39 -25.07
N VAL A 120 12.63 28.52 -24.17
CA VAL A 120 11.21 28.37 -23.85
C VAL A 120 10.89 29.02 -22.50
N GLY A 121 10.14 30.12 -22.54
CA GLY A 121 9.65 30.77 -21.32
C GLY A 121 8.57 29.94 -20.59
N VAL A 122 8.31 30.24 -19.31
CA VAL A 122 7.37 29.49 -18.46
C VAL A 122 5.97 29.37 -19.08
N THR A 123 5.44 30.46 -19.65
CA THR A 123 4.12 30.49 -20.29
C THR A 123 4.08 29.68 -21.58
N GLU A 124 5.15 29.75 -22.39
CA GLU A 124 5.27 29.00 -23.64
C GLU A 124 5.39 27.49 -23.35
N ARG A 125 6.18 27.13 -22.33
CA ARG A 125 6.32 25.76 -21.84
C ARG A 125 4.96 25.17 -21.46
N ALA A 126 4.16 25.88 -20.66
CA ALA A 126 2.83 25.44 -20.27
C ALA A 126 1.89 25.24 -21.49
N LYS A 127 1.96 26.14 -22.49
CA LYS A 127 1.18 26.03 -23.73
C LYS A 127 1.58 24.80 -24.55
N MET A 128 2.88 24.57 -24.74
CA MET A 128 3.42 23.43 -25.49
C MET A 128 3.04 22.10 -24.82
N PHE A 129 3.18 21.98 -23.49
CA PHE A 129 2.70 20.80 -22.76
C PHE A 129 1.19 20.60 -22.90
N GLY A 130 0.40 21.68 -22.87
CA GLY A 130 -1.04 21.61 -23.12
C GLY A 130 -1.38 21.04 -24.50
N GLN A 131 -0.63 21.42 -25.55
CA GLN A 131 -0.79 20.88 -26.91
C GLN A 131 -0.45 19.38 -26.95
N MET A 132 0.73 19.00 -26.47
CA MET A 132 1.18 17.61 -26.46
C MET A 132 0.25 16.71 -25.64
N ARG A 133 -0.23 17.19 -24.48
CA ARG A 133 -1.18 16.45 -23.64
C ARG A 133 -2.51 16.21 -24.37
N ARG A 134 -3.04 17.19 -25.11
CA ARG A 134 -4.26 17.01 -25.91
C ARG A 134 -4.06 15.98 -27.02
N GLN A 135 -2.93 16.02 -27.72
CA GLN A 135 -2.62 15.04 -28.75
C GLN A 135 -2.42 13.63 -28.17
N ALA A 136 -1.69 13.50 -27.07
CA ALA A 136 -1.53 12.23 -26.37
C ALA A 136 -2.88 11.62 -25.99
N ARG A 137 -3.80 12.43 -25.45
CA ARG A 137 -5.17 11.99 -25.15
C ARG A 137 -5.92 11.52 -26.40
N ALA A 138 -5.94 12.34 -27.46
CA ALA A 138 -6.65 11.99 -28.70
C ALA A 138 -6.09 10.71 -29.35
N ILE A 139 -4.77 10.53 -29.32
CA ILE A 139 -4.09 9.33 -29.82
C ILE A 139 -4.49 8.11 -28.98
N SER A 140 -4.53 8.23 -27.65
CA SER A 140 -4.98 7.15 -26.76
C SER A 140 -6.45 6.79 -26.98
N GLU A 141 -7.35 7.77 -27.11
CA GLU A 141 -8.76 7.55 -27.43
C GLU A 141 -8.93 6.84 -28.78
N LEU A 142 -8.19 7.28 -29.80
CA LEU A 142 -8.19 6.66 -31.12
C LEU A 142 -7.66 5.21 -31.08
N TYR A 143 -6.59 4.95 -30.32
CA TYR A 143 -6.06 3.60 -30.13
C TYR A 143 -7.09 2.67 -29.52
N ILE A 144 -7.78 3.11 -28.46
CA ILE A 144 -8.83 2.30 -27.81
C ILE A 144 -9.97 2.04 -28.79
N ALA A 145 -10.46 3.06 -29.50
CA ALA A 145 -11.52 2.90 -30.49
C ALA A 145 -11.12 1.92 -31.61
N GLN A 146 -9.84 1.90 -32.00
CA GLN A 146 -9.33 0.90 -32.94
C GLN A 146 -9.36 -0.51 -32.34
N ARG A 147 -8.90 -0.68 -31.08
CA ARG A 147 -8.94 -1.97 -30.39
C ARG A 147 -10.36 -2.49 -30.18
N GLU A 148 -11.30 -1.61 -29.89
CA GLU A 148 -12.72 -1.95 -29.76
C GLU A 148 -13.31 -2.45 -31.09
N ARG A 149 -12.99 -1.80 -32.23
CA ARG A 149 -13.38 -2.30 -33.56
C ARG A 149 -12.76 -3.65 -33.91
N GLU A 150 -11.57 -3.93 -33.38
CA GLU A 150 -10.90 -5.22 -33.51
C GLU A 150 -11.42 -6.26 -32.48
N GLU A 151 -12.44 -5.92 -31.69
CA GLU A 151 -13.00 -6.73 -30.60
C GLU A 151 -11.95 -7.16 -29.56
N PHE A 152 -10.97 -6.28 -29.29
CA PHE A 152 -9.87 -6.51 -28.35
C PHE A 152 -9.26 -7.92 -28.50
N PRO A 153 -8.55 -8.21 -29.61
CA PRO A 153 -8.23 -9.57 -30.04
C PRO A 153 -7.39 -10.39 -29.03
N TRP A 154 -6.74 -9.74 -28.07
CA TRP A 154 -5.95 -10.38 -27.01
C TRP A 154 -6.60 -10.33 -25.62
N LEU A 155 -7.69 -9.58 -25.44
CA LEU A 155 -8.38 -9.45 -24.16
C LEU A 155 -9.16 -10.73 -23.82
N HIS A 156 -9.61 -11.49 -24.83
CA HIS A 156 -10.32 -12.76 -24.65
C HIS A 156 -9.42 -13.91 -24.17
N ALA A 157 -8.09 -13.82 -24.31
CA ALA A 157 -7.18 -14.87 -23.85
C ALA A 157 -6.94 -14.85 -22.32
N ALA A 158 -7.22 -13.74 -21.64
CA ALA A 158 -7.06 -13.63 -20.19
C ALA A 158 -8.25 -14.19 -19.38
N ASN A 159 -9.39 -14.50 -20.04
CA ASN A 159 -10.52 -15.20 -19.43
C ASN A 159 -10.36 -16.73 -19.43
N GLY A 160 -9.31 -17.25 -20.09
CA GLY A 160 -8.86 -18.60 -19.84
C GLY A 160 -8.18 -18.62 -18.50
N LYS A 161 -8.97 -18.84 -17.43
CA LYS A 161 -8.55 -19.08 -16.04
C LYS A 161 -7.17 -18.48 -15.78
N SER A 162 -7.11 -17.28 -15.18
CA SER A 162 -5.97 -17.00 -14.32
C SER A 162 -5.76 -18.30 -13.55
N ASN A 163 -4.64 -18.98 -13.82
CA ASN A 163 -4.25 -20.11 -13.01
C ASN A 163 -4.21 -19.46 -11.66
N GLY A 164 -5.28 -19.69 -10.88
CA GLY A 164 -5.35 -19.27 -9.51
C GLY A 164 -4.00 -19.70 -9.00
N VAL A 165 -3.21 -18.71 -8.56
CA VAL A 165 -2.26 -19.00 -7.51
C VAL A 165 -3.13 -19.77 -6.54
N THR A 166 -2.91 -21.10 -6.53
CA THR A 166 -3.78 -22.08 -5.89
C THR A 166 -4.16 -21.42 -4.60
N ALA A 167 -5.45 -21.13 -4.42
CA ALA A 167 -5.93 -20.51 -3.20
C ALA A 167 -5.29 -21.36 -2.11
N VAL A 168 -4.25 -20.81 -1.47
CA VAL A 168 -3.56 -21.51 -0.40
C VAL A 168 -4.69 -21.65 0.57
N ALA A 169 -5.14 -22.90 0.75
CA ALA A 169 -6.29 -23.21 1.56
C ALA A 169 -6.18 -22.34 2.79
N ALA A 170 -7.20 -21.50 3.04
CA ALA A 170 -7.21 -20.62 4.20
C ALA A 170 -6.68 -21.46 5.36
N PRO A 171 -5.58 -21.06 6.02
CA PRO A 171 -4.95 -21.91 7.01
C PRO A 171 -6.07 -22.32 7.94
N SER A 172 -6.33 -23.62 7.97
CA SER A 172 -7.32 -24.17 8.88
C SER A 172 -6.93 -23.61 10.23
N SER A 173 -7.82 -22.80 10.83
CA SER A 173 -7.73 -22.44 12.23
C SER A 173 -7.28 -23.70 12.95
N ASN A 174 -6.12 -23.71 13.60
CA ASN A 174 -5.80 -24.84 14.46
C ASN A 174 -7.03 -24.98 15.36
N PRO A 175 -7.78 -26.11 15.30
CA PRO A 175 -9.00 -26.28 16.07
C PRO A 175 -8.63 -26.61 17.53
N GLY A 176 -7.58 -25.95 18.04
CA GLY A 176 -7.21 -25.99 19.43
C GLY A 176 -8.34 -25.39 20.27
N PRO A 177 -8.42 -25.78 21.54
CA PRO A 177 -9.41 -25.20 22.45
C PRO A 177 -9.26 -23.69 22.50
N LEU A 178 -10.38 -22.96 22.41
CA LEU A 178 -10.40 -21.50 22.57
C LEU A 178 -9.70 -21.12 23.88
N ALA A 179 -8.85 -20.08 23.82
CA ALA A 179 -8.20 -19.56 25.01
C ALA A 179 -9.25 -19.11 26.04
N THR A 180 -9.08 -19.51 27.29
CA THR A 180 -9.95 -19.13 28.41
C THR A 180 -9.35 -18.01 29.26
N GLU A 181 -8.04 -17.79 29.15
CA GLU A 181 -7.29 -16.72 29.82
C GLU A 181 -6.89 -15.64 28.82
N PRO A 182 -6.64 -14.39 29.28
CA PRO A 182 -6.14 -13.34 28.41
C PRO A 182 -4.84 -13.73 27.68
N GLN A 183 -4.74 -13.45 26.39
CA GLN A 183 -3.56 -13.72 25.55
C GLN A 183 -3.09 -12.45 24.85
N SER A 184 -1.89 -12.47 24.28
CA SER A 184 -1.45 -11.41 23.38
C SER A 184 -2.08 -11.60 21.99
N PHE A 185 -2.58 -10.53 21.39
CA PHE A 185 -2.98 -10.50 19.98
C PHE A 185 -1.92 -9.75 19.17
N LEU A 186 -1.47 -10.36 18.09
CA LEU A 186 -0.47 -9.84 17.16
C LEU A 186 -1.11 -9.72 15.78
N LEU A 187 -0.97 -8.55 15.16
CA LEU A 187 -1.25 -8.30 13.75
C LEU A 187 -0.05 -7.62 13.10
N GLU A 188 0.55 -8.25 12.10
CA GLU A 188 1.55 -7.65 11.23
C GLU A 188 0.99 -7.53 9.80
N ILE A 189 1.11 -6.33 9.25
CA ILE A 189 0.73 -5.96 7.89
C ILE A 189 2.02 -5.81 7.10
N GLY A 190 2.29 -6.76 6.20
CA GLY A 190 3.51 -6.79 5.42
C GLY A 190 3.33 -6.35 3.98
N SER A 191 4.14 -5.40 3.52
CA SER A 191 4.06 -4.82 2.17
C SER A 191 5.42 -4.71 1.48
N GLU A 192 5.39 -4.25 0.22
CA GLU A 192 6.54 -3.59 -0.40
C GLU A 192 6.93 -2.31 0.36
N GLU A 193 8.08 -1.70 0.04
CA GLU A 193 8.61 -0.53 0.74
C GLU A 193 7.63 0.66 0.70
N LEU A 194 7.11 0.97 1.87
CA LEU A 194 6.35 2.15 2.19
C LEU A 194 7.25 3.39 2.11
N PRO A 195 6.73 4.51 1.61
CA PRO A 195 7.35 5.82 1.85
C PRO A 195 7.52 6.07 3.35
N ALA A 196 8.60 6.76 3.74
CA ALA A 196 8.86 7.13 5.13
C ALA A 196 7.65 7.80 5.81
N ALA A 197 7.02 8.77 5.14
CA ALA A 197 5.83 9.43 5.65
C ALA A 197 4.62 8.49 5.84
N ASP A 198 4.47 7.48 4.99
CA ASP A 198 3.40 6.49 5.09
C ASP A 198 3.65 5.51 6.24
N VAL A 199 4.91 5.22 6.61
CA VAL A 199 5.22 4.44 7.81
C VAL A 199 4.68 5.16 9.05
N VAL A 200 5.09 6.42 9.26
CA VAL A 200 4.65 7.22 10.42
C VAL A 200 3.12 7.34 10.46
N TYR A 201 2.52 7.74 9.35
CA TYR A 201 1.07 7.89 9.25
C TYR A 201 0.31 6.56 9.42
N GLY A 202 0.90 5.45 8.97
CA GLY A 202 0.36 4.11 9.15
C GLY A 202 0.35 3.68 10.62
N LEU A 203 1.43 3.94 11.35
CA LEU A 203 1.55 3.62 12.77
C LEU A 203 0.56 4.42 13.63
N GLU A 204 0.41 5.72 13.39
CA GLU A 204 -0.57 6.56 14.08
C GLU A 204 -2.00 6.05 13.87
N GLN A 205 -2.37 5.80 12.61
CA GLN A 205 -3.70 5.26 12.29
C GLN A 205 -3.93 3.89 12.91
N LEU A 206 -2.94 3.01 12.87
CA LEU A 206 -3.06 1.65 13.40
C LEU A 206 -3.29 1.69 14.92
N HIS A 207 -2.57 2.56 15.63
CA HIS A 207 -2.78 2.79 17.06
C HIS A 207 -4.20 3.27 17.36
N ASP A 208 -4.63 4.36 16.72
CA ASP A 208 -5.92 5.00 17.03
C ASP A 208 -7.10 4.11 16.65
N LYS A 209 -7.05 3.48 15.48
CA LYS A 209 -8.13 2.61 14.98
C LYS A 209 -8.21 1.31 15.74
N MET A 210 -7.08 0.69 16.09
CA MET A 210 -7.09 -0.51 16.93
C MET A 210 -7.67 -0.20 18.31
N THR A 211 -7.28 0.92 18.91
CA THR A 211 -7.83 1.38 20.21
C THR A 211 -9.35 1.54 20.15
N GLN A 212 -9.85 2.23 19.12
CA GLN A 212 -11.28 2.44 18.92
C GLN A 212 -12.03 1.12 18.71
N LEU A 213 -11.53 0.25 17.83
CA LEU A 213 -12.19 -1.02 17.51
C LEU A 213 -12.20 -1.98 18.70
N LEU A 214 -11.12 -2.07 19.48
CA LEU A 214 -11.11 -2.87 20.70
C LEU A 214 -12.17 -2.39 21.69
N ALA A 215 -12.36 -1.07 21.83
CA ALA A 215 -13.41 -0.49 22.66
C ALA A 215 -14.83 -0.76 22.11
N ASP A 216 -15.04 -0.60 20.80
CA ASP A 216 -16.33 -0.85 20.14
C ASP A 216 -16.76 -2.32 20.27
N HIS A 217 -15.79 -3.23 20.17
CA HIS A 217 -15.98 -4.66 20.40
C HIS A 217 -15.91 -5.07 21.88
N LYS A 218 -15.81 -4.10 22.81
CA LYS A 218 -15.79 -4.31 24.27
C LYS A 218 -14.73 -5.32 24.73
N LEU A 219 -13.59 -5.35 24.06
CA LEU A 219 -12.46 -6.21 24.39
C LEU A 219 -11.49 -5.44 25.29
N THR A 220 -11.34 -5.89 26.53
CA THR A 220 -10.38 -5.30 27.47
C THR A 220 -8.98 -5.85 27.23
N TYR A 221 -7.97 -5.01 27.45
CA TYR A 221 -6.56 -5.35 27.25
C TYR A 221 -5.67 -4.58 28.22
N ALA A 222 -4.44 -5.03 28.40
CA ALA A 222 -3.48 -4.40 29.31
C ALA A 222 -2.69 -3.27 28.64
N ALA A 223 -2.23 -3.46 27.40
CA ALA A 223 -1.49 -2.46 26.64
C ALA A 223 -1.60 -2.71 25.13
N LEU A 224 -1.52 -1.65 24.34
CA LEU A 224 -1.36 -1.69 22.89
C LEU A 224 0.01 -1.11 22.53
N GLU A 225 0.83 -1.88 21.84
CA GLU A 225 2.08 -1.43 21.24
C GLU A 225 1.92 -1.43 19.72
N VAL A 226 2.28 -0.32 19.08
CA VAL A 226 2.30 -0.19 17.63
C VAL A 226 3.68 0.26 17.18
N ASP A 227 4.27 -0.47 16.23
CA ASP A 227 5.59 -0.16 15.70
C ASP A 227 5.78 -0.74 14.30
N GLY A 228 6.86 -0.39 13.61
CA GLY A 228 7.03 -0.81 12.23
C GLY A 228 8.29 -0.32 11.53
N THR A 229 8.44 -0.78 10.30
CA THR A 229 9.53 -0.44 9.37
C THR A 229 8.94 -0.11 8.00
N CYS A 230 9.78 0.21 7.02
CA CYS A 230 9.35 0.44 5.64
C CYS A 230 8.59 -0.74 5.02
N ARG A 231 8.65 -1.95 5.57
CA ARG A 231 8.00 -3.15 5.01
C ARG A 231 6.96 -3.80 5.89
N ARG A 232 6.80 -3.34 7.15
CA ARG A 232 5.88 -3.95 8.11
C ARG A 232 5.31 -2.92 9.06
N LEU A 233 4.00 -2.99 9.30
CA LEU A 233 3.32 -2.27 10.37
C LEU A 233 2.74 -3.30 11.33
N VAL A 234 2.96 -3.11 12.63
CA VAL A 234 2.62 -4.11 13.66
C VAL A 234 1.73 -3.47 14.71
N ALA A 235 0.65 -4.16 15.05
CA ALA A 235 -0.13 -3.92 16.26
C ALA A 235 0.00 -5.14 17.19
N TYR A 236 0.43 -4.90 18.43
CA TYR A 236 0.62 -5.91 19.45
C TYR A 236 -0.18 -5.54 20.71
N VAL A 237 -1.25 -6.30 20.97
CA VAL A 237 -2.15 -6.08 22.11
C VAL A 237 -1.82 -7.08 23.21
N ARG A 238 -1.34 -6.61 24.35
CA ARG A 238 -1.01 -7.45 25.51
C ARG A 238 -2.24 -7.70 26.38
N GLY A 239 -2.36 -8.93 26.87
CA GLY A 239 -3.37 -9.30 27.86
C GLY A 239 -4.80 -9.02 27.38
N LEU A 240 -5.05 -9.23 26.09
CA LEU A 240 -6.37 -9.11 25.49
C LEU A 240 -7.27 -10.20 26.08
N ALA A 241 -8.45 -9.82 26.58
CA ALA A 241 -9.37 -10.73 27.23
C ALA A 241 -9.75 -11.92 26.33
N ALA A 242 -9.99 -13.08 26.94
CA ALA A 242 -10.43 -14.30 26.24
C ALA A 242 -11.86 -14.23 25.68
N LYS A 243 -12.70 -13.38 26.25
CA LYS A 243 -14.12 -13.28 25.93
C LYS A 243 -14.61 -11.87 26.19
N GLN A 244 -15.56 -11.41 25.38
CA GLN A 244 -16.34 -10.20 25.67
C GLN A 244 -17.13 -10.39 26.99
N PRO A 245 -17.40 -9.32 27.74
CA PRO A 245 -18.27 -9.39 28.90
C PRO A 245 -19.70 -9.77 28.47
N ASP A 246 -20.39 -10.56 29.30
CA ASP A 246 -21.82 -10.78 29.14
C ASP A 246 -22.56 -9.45 29.41
N GLU A 247 -23.57 -9.15 28.61
CA GLU A 247 -24.33 -7.91 28.68
C GLU A 247 -25.80 -8.17 29.00
N VAL A 248 -26.37 -7.29 29.82
CA VAL A 248 -27.82 -7.25 30.06
C VAL A 248 -28.37 -6.04 29.34
N VAL A 249 -29.12 -6.27 28.27
CA VAL A 249 -29.73 -5.21 27.46
C VAL A 249 -31.19 -5.06 27.87
N GLU A 250 -31.54 -3.90 28.41
CA GLU A 250 -32.93 -3.54 28.71
C GLU A 250 -33.55 -2.73 27.56
N LYS A 251 -34.60 -3.27 26.95
CA LYS A 251 -35.36 -2.57 25.92
C LYS A 251 -36.71 -2.15 26.50
N ARG A 252 -37.01 -0.85 26.44
CA ARG A 252 -38.30 -0.30 26.91
C ARG A 252 -39.41 -0.62 25.91
N GLY A 253 -40.48 -1.19 26.41
CA GLY A 253 -41.70 -1.52 25.68
C GLY A 253 -42.87 -0.57 25.99
N PRO A 254 -44.12 -1.00 25.73
CA PRO A 254 -45.31 -0.18 25.99
C PRO A 254 -45.52 0.12 27.49
N ALA A 255 -46.31 1.16 27.78
CA ALA A 255 -46.73 1.50 29.14
C ALA A 255 -47.62 0.39 29.73
N LEU A 256 -47.66 0.26 31.06
CA LEU A 256 -48.36 -0.83 31.77
C LEU A 256 -49.83 -0.95 31.36
N ASP A 257 -50.54 0.17 31.21
CA ASP A 257 -51.95 0.27 30.81
C ASP A 257 -52.22 -0.20 29.36
N ARG A 258 -51.17 -0.27 28.55
CA ARG A 258 -51.19 -0.79 27.18
C ARG A 258 -50.61 -2.18 27.09
N ALA A 259 -49.76 -2.57 28.04
CA ALA A 259 -49.10 -3.86 28.09
C ALA A 259 -49.99 -4.94 28.72
N TYR A 260 -50.81 -4.59 29.72
CA TYR A 260 -51.73 -5.49 30.39
C TYR A 260 -53.16 -4.94 30.36
N ASP A 261 -54.16 -5.82 30.22
CA ASP A 261 -55.56 -5.44 30.29
C ASP A 261 -56.06 -5.34 31.75
N ALA A 262 -57.36 -5.03 31.92
CA ALA A 262 -57.99 -4.88 33.22
C ALA A 262 -57.97 -6.16 34.09
N ASP A 263 -57.79 -7.32 33.47
CA ASP A 263 -57.71 -8.63 34.15
C ASP A 263 -56.24 -9.04 34.42
N GLY A 264 -55.28 -8.19 34.06
CA GLY A 264 -53.84 -8.44 34.21
C GLY A 264 -53.25 -9.34 33.14
N ALA A 265 -53.99 -9.67 32.07
CA ALA A 265 -53.49 -10.50 30.98
C ALA A 265 -52.67 -9.67 29.97
N PRO A 266 -51.58 -10.23 29.40
CA PRO A 266 -50.75 -9.50 28.44
C PRO A 266 -51.53 -9.20 27.15
N THR A 267 -51.58 -7.93 26.76
CA THR A 267 -52.25 -7.51 25.53
C THR A 267 -51.46 -7.93 24.28
N LYS A 268 -52.08 -7.80 23.10
CA LYS A 268 -51.37 -7.97 21.81
C LYS A 268 -50.14 -7.06 21.67
N ALA A 269 -50.13 -5.90 22.34
CA ALA A 269 -48.99 -4.98 22.31
C ALA A 269 -47.81 -5.53 23.11
N ALA A 270 -48.05 -6.07 24.31
CA ALA A 270 -47.01 -6.75 25.10
C ALA A 270 -46.51 -8.03 24.42
N GLN A 271 -47.40 -8.85 23.86
CA GLN A 271 -47.02 -10.07 23.14
C GLN A 271 -46.21 -9.78 21.88
N GLY A 272 -46.60 -8.76 21.10
CA GLY A 272 -45.87 -8.33 19.92
C GLY A 272 -44.49 -7.75 20.27
N PHE A 273 -44.42 -6.99 21.37
CA PHE A 273 -43.15 -6.46 21.89
C PHE A 273 -42.21 -7.58 22.34
N ALA A 274 -42.68 -8.51 23.20
CA ALA A 274 -41.90 -9.65 23.67
C ALA A 274 -41.36 -10.50 22.51
N ARG A 275 -42.23 -10.83 21.54
CA ARG A 275 -41.85 -11.55 20.33
C ARG A 275 -40.80 -10.80 19.49
N GLY A 276 -40.94 -9.48 19.35
CA GLY A 276 -39.98 -8.64 18.64
C GLY A 276 -38.62 -8.53 19.36
N GLN A 277 -38.60 -8.77 20.67
CA GLN A 277 -37.40 -8.83 21.49
C GLN A 277 -36.94 -10.27 21.76
N GLY A 278 -37.55 -11.29 21.16
CA GLY A 278 -37.13 -12.69 21.33
C GLY A 278 -37.19 -13.24 22.76
N VAL A 279 -38.01 -12.65 23.64
CA VAL A 279 -38.25 -13.11 25.03
C VAL A 279 -39.70 -13.58 25.19
N ASP A 280 -39.97 -14.42 26.18
CA ASP A 280 -41.36 -14.77 26.51
C ASP A 280 -42.08 -13.54 27.10
N VAL A 281 -43.38 -13.42 26.86
CA VAL A 281 -44.19 -12.33 27.41
C VAL A 281 -44.28 -12.43 28.93
N THR A 282 -44.09 -13.61 29.51
CA THR A 282 -44.02 -13.82 30.96
C THR A 282 -42.73 -13.31 31.58
N ASP A 283 -41.67 -13.13 30.78
CA ASP A 283 -40.35 -12.71 31.23
C ASP A 283 -40.16 -11.18 31.17
N LEU A 284 -41.21 -10.44 30.80
CA LEU A 284 -41.20 -8.98 30.80
C LEU A 284 -41.15 -8.43 32.22
N VAL A 285 -40.24 -7.49 32.46
CA VAL A 285 -40.06 -6.83 33.75
C VAL A 285 -40.74 -5.48 33.75
N THR A 286 -41.49 -5.15 34.81
CA THR A 286 -42.18 -3.87 34.94
C THR A 286 -41.36 -2.86 35.72
N LYS A 287 -41.12 -1.67 35.15
CA LYS A 287 -40.36 -0.57 35.80
C LYS A 287 -40.88 0.78 35.32
N ASP A 288 -40.97 1.77 36.21
CA ASP A 288 -41.31 3.17 35.87
C ASP A 288 -42.55 3.34 34.95
N ASN A 289 -43.60 2.53 35.17
CA ASN A 289 -44.84 2.49 34.38
C ASN A 289 -44.72 1.93 32.93
N TYR A 290 -43.63 1.24 32.61
CA TYR A 290 -43.44 0.54 31.33
C TYR A 290 -43.04 -0.93 31.54
N VAL A 291 -43.28 -1.77 30.52
CA VAL A 291 -42.67 -3.11 30.45
C VAL A 291 -41.31 -3.03 29.78
N TYR A 292 -40.38 -3.86 30.21
CA TYR A 292 -39.02 -3.98 29.69
C TYR A 292 -38.75 -5.43 29.31
N ALA A 293 -38.12 -5.62 28.15
CA ALA A 293 -37.51 -6.91 27.81
C ALA A 293 -36.05 -6.87 28.28
N VAL A 294 -35.69 -7.80 29.15
CA VAL A 294 -34.32 -7.98 29.64
C VAL A 294 -33.68 -9.11 28.85
N GLN A 295 -32.73 -8.78 27.99
CA GLN A 295 -31.98 -9.76 27.20
C GLN A 295 -30.61 -9.98 27.82
N HIS A 296 -30.29 -11.23 28.13
CA HIS A 296 -28.94 -11.64 28.48
C HIS A 296 -28.19 -12.01 27.21
N VAL A 297 -27.27 -11.14 26.79
CA VAL A 297 -26.39 -11.36 25.64
C VAL A 297 -25.10 -11.96 26.16
N THR A 298 -24.86 -13.24 25.85
CA THR A 298 -23.58 -13.88 26.16
C THR A 298 -22.49 -13.30 25.27
N GLY A 299 -21.40 -12.84 25.88
CA GLY A 299 -20.24 -12.32 25.15
C GLY A 299 -19.60 -13.41 24.28
N LYS A 300 -18.99 -13.02 23.16
CA LYS A 300 -18.33 -13.96 22.26
C LYS A 300 -16.88 -14.22 22.71
N PRO A 301 -16.34 -15.43 22.46
CA PRO A 301 -14.91 -15.67 22.55
C PRO A 301 -14.15 -14.70 21.64
N THR A 302 -13.05 -14.14 22.13
CA THR A 302 -12.28 -13.12 21.39
C THR A 302 -11.75 -13.65 20.06
N ALA A 303 -11.37 -14.92 19.99
CA ALA A 303 -10.93 -15.56 18.75
C ALA A 303 -12.01 -15.55 17.64
N GLU A 304 -13.29 -15.47 17.99
CA GLU A 304 -14.39 -15.33 17.01
C GLU A 304 -14.61 -13.89 16.56
N VAL A 305 -14.17 -12.91 17.36
CA VAL A 305 -14.34 -11.47 17.10
C VAL A 305 -13.17 -10.92 16.27
N LEU A 306 -11.95 -11.40 16.56
CA LEU A 306 -10.71 -10.90 15.96
C LEU A 306 -10.66 -10.93 14.42
N PRO A 307 -11.18 -11.95 13.71
CA PRO A 307 -11.20 -11.95 12.25
C PRO A 307 -11.95 -10.75 11.66
N GLN A 308 -13.13 -10.46 12.20
CA GLN A 308 -13.94 -9.33 11.76
C GLN A 308 -13.27 -8.01 12.13
N LEU A 309 -12.77 -7.90 13.36
CA LEU A 309 -12.05 -6.71 13.84
C LEU A 309 -10.83 -6.39 12.96
N ALA A 310 -10.05 -7.40 12.55
CA ALA A 310 -8.90 -7.22 11.69
C ALA A 310 -9.28 -6.69 10.30
N VAL A 311 -10.37 -7.19 9.70
CA VAL A 311 -10.88 -6.68 8.42
C VAL A 311 -11.37 -5.24 8.57
N GLU A 312 -12.16 -4.93 9.61
CA GLU A 312 -12.65 -3.57 9.89
C GLU A 312 -11.49 -2.58 10.08
N LEU A 313 -10.43 -3.00 10.78
CA LEU A 313 -9.23 -2.21 10.98
C LEU A 313 -8.57 -1.88 9.64
N LEU A 314 -8.30 -2.89 8.81
CA LEU A 314 -7.65 -2.72 7.51
C LEU A 314 -8.50 -1.87 6.55
N ASP A 315 -9.81 -2.10 6.48
CA ASP A 315 -10.75 -1.32 5.67
C ASP A 315 -10.87 0.13 6.11
N SER A 316 -10.54 0.43 7.36
CA SER A 316 -10.60 1.79 7.89
C SER A 316 -9.33 2.60 7.65
N LEU A 317 -8.20 1.99 7.26
CA LEU A 317 -6.95 2.69 6.95
C LEU A 317 -7.11 3.59 5.73
N ARG A 318 -6.54 4.80 5.79
CA ARG A 318 -6.55 5.78 4.72
C ARG A 318 -5.12 6.16 4.35
N TRP A 319 -4.90 6.56 3.10
CA TRP A 319 -3.57 6.85 2.57
C TRP A 319 -3.65 8.08 1.67
N GLY A 320 -2.67 8.98 1.76
CA GLY A 320 -2.63 10.19 0.92
C GLY A 320 -2.44 9.86 -0.56
N LYS A 321 -1.59 8.87 -0.86
CA LYS A 321 -1.42 8.28 -2.20
C LYS A 321 -1.64 6.78 -2.13
N SER A 322 -2.88 6.36 -2.34
CA SER A 322 -3.23 4.93 -2.37
C SER A 322 -3.09 4.34 -3.76
N MET A 323 -2.64 3.09 -3.83
CA MET A 323 -2.72 2.27 -5.04
C MET A 323 -3.91 1.33 -4.93
N ARG A 324 -4.72 1.25 -5.99
CA ARG A 324 -5.71 0.17 -6.13
C ARG A 324 -5.01 -1.06 -6.68
N TRP A 325 -4.95 -2.09 -5.86
CA TRP A 325 -4.35 -3.37 -6.21
C TRP A 325 -5.44 -4.34 -6.67
N ASN A 326 -5.11 -5.19 -7.65
CA ASN A 326 -5.85 -6.38 -8.12
C ASN A 326 -7.37 -6.21 -8.42
N SER A 327 -8.08 -7.34 -8.63
CA SER A 327 -9.52 -7.39 -8.88
C SER A 327 -10.39 -7.03 -7.66
N SER A 328 -9.82 -6.95 -6.45
CA SER A 328 -10.55 -6.61 -5.22
C SER A 328 -10.89 -5.11 -5.14
N GLY A 329 -10.14 -4.24 -5.83
CA GLY A 329 -10.35 -2.79 -5.82
C GLY A 329 -9.96 -2.08 -4.51
N ILE A 330 -9.36 -2.83 -3.57
CA ILE A 330 -8.87 -2.34 -2.28
C ILE A 330 -7.66 -1.41 -2.48
N ALA A 331 -7.62 -0.35 -1.68
CA ALA A 331 -6.61 0.70 -1.77
C ALA A 331 -5.67 0.68 -0.55
N PHE A 332 -4.36 0.57 -0.79
CA PHE A 332 -3.33 0.61 0.24
C PHE A 332 -2.12 1.43 -0.26
N SER A 333 -1.23 1.90 0.62
CA SER A 333 -0.06 2.70 0.19
C SER A 333 0.82 1.94 -0.81
N ARG A 334 1.06 0.65 -0.56
CA ARG A 334 1.91 -0.23 -1.38
C ARG A 334 1.32 -1.64 -1.54
N PRO A 335 1.77 -2.44 -2.51
CA PRO A 335 1.29 -3.81 -2.63
C PRO A 335 1.50 -4.61 -1.35
N LEU A 336 0.42 -5.21 -0.85
CA LEU A 336 0.43 -6.12 0.30
C LEU A 336 1.07 -7.45 -0.12
N ARG A 337 1.79 -8.07 0.82
CA ARG A 337 2.59 -9.29 0.57
C ARG A 337 2.37 -10.40 1.59
N TRP A 338 2.15 -10.07 2.86
CA TRP A 338 1.77 -11.04 3.87
C TRP A 338 0.95 -10.40 4.97
N LEU A 339 0.18 -11.24 5.66
CA LEU A 339 -0.52 -10.91 6.88
C LEU A 339 -0.16 -11.97 7.91
N LEU A 340 0.32 -11.55 9.07
CA LEU A 340 0.53 -12.45 10.20
C LEU A 340 -0.44 -12.02 11.28
N ALA A 341 -1.26 -12.96 11.76
CA ALA A 341 -2.23 -12.67 12.81
C ALA A 341 -2.36 -13.83 13.79
N LEU A 342 -1.98 -13.59 15.05
CA LEU A 342 -1.96 -14.61 16.11
C LEU A 342 -2.65 -14.10 17.37
N TYR A 343 -3.43 -14.94 18.03
CA TYR A 343 -3.93 -14.75 19.40
C TYR A 343 -3.39 -15.87 20.27
N GLY A 344 -2.30 -15.60 21.01
CA GLY A 344 -1.46 -16.65 21.58
C GLY A 344 -0.77 -17.47 20.48
N ASP A 345 -1.00 -18.79 20.44
CA ASP A 345 -0.54 -19.70 19.38
C ASP A 345 -1.55 -19.90 18.23
N GLN A 346 -2.76 -19.34 18.38
CA GLN A 346 -3.86 -19.54 17.44
C GLN A 346 -3.78 -18.53 16.30
N ILE A 347 -3.88 -19.02 15.06
CA ILE A 347 -4.03 -18.16 13.89
C ILE A 347 -5.41 -17.50 13.94
N VAL A 348 -5.46 -16.19 13.73
CA VAL A 348 -6.69 -15.44 13.51
C VAL A 348 -6.97 -15.42 12.01
N PRO A 349 -7.91 -16.22 11.48
CA PRO A 349 -8.05 -16.44 10.05
C PRO A 349 -8.90 -15.36 9.39
N PHE A 350 -8.30 -14.59 8.49
CA PHE A 350 -9.03 -13.67 7.61
C PHE A 350 -8.27 -13.47 6.30
N THR A 351 -8.97 -12.95 5.29
CA THR A 351 -8.38 -12.59 4.00
C THR A 351 -8.69 -11.12 3.72
N TRP A 352 -7.69 -10.36 3.30
CA TRP A 352 -7.83 -8.96 2.91
C TRP A 352 -6.93 -8.67 1.71
N ALA A 353 -7.46 -8.00 0.69
CA ALA A 353 -6.77 -7.74 -0.59
C ALA A 353 -6.14 -8.99 -1.22
N ASP A 354 -6.85 -10.12 -1.20
CA ASP A 354 -6.41 -11.46 -1.68
C ASP A 354 -5.19 -12.04 -0.94
N VAL A 355 -4.84 -11.49 0.23
CA VAL A 355 -3.80 -12.03 1.11
C VAL A 355 -4.49 -12.63 2.34
N THR A 356 -4.16 -13.88 2.66
CA THR A 356 -4.69 -14.57 3.83
C THR A 356 -3.73 -14.48 5.00
N SER A 357 -4.26 -14.22 6.19
CA SER A 357 -3.47 -14.20 7.43
C SER A 357 -2.91 -15.58 7.77
N GLY A 358 -1.72 -15.59 8.37
CA GLY A 358 -1.06 -16.80 8.82
C GLY A 358 -0.11 -16.53 9.98
N ARG A 359 0.97 -17.32 10.05
CA ARG A 359 1.98 -17.25 11.10
C ARG A 359 3.39 -16.90 10.60
N ASP A 360 3.53 -16.66 9.30
CA ASP A 360 4.82 -16.43 8.66
C ASP A 360 5.06 -14.94 8.43
N SER A 361 6.26 -14.49 8.76
CA SER A 361 6.78 -13.16 8.47
C SER A 361 7.98 -13.25 7.52
N ARG A 362 8.50 -12.11 7.08
CA ARG A 362 9.56 -12.01 6.06
C ARG A 362 10.86 -11.47 6.63
N LYS A 363 11.98 -12.04 6.20
CA LYS A 363 13.34 -11.55 6.47
C LYS A 363 13.60 -10.20 5.76
N PRO A 364 14.67 -9.47 6.14
CA PRO A 364 15.15 -8.34 5.36
C PRO A 364 15.37 -8.70 3.90
N ARG A 365 15.13 -7.75 2.99
CA ARG A 365 15.44 -7.99 1.58
C ARG A 365 16.93 -8.23 1.42
N PHE A 366 17.27 -9.18 0.55
CA PHE A 366 18.65 -9.53 0.20
C PHE A 366 19.47 -10.17 1.33
N ALA A 367 18.85 -10.55 2.46
CA ALA A 367 19.53 -11.30 3.52
C ALA A 367 20.05 -12.68 3.03
N GLU A 368 19.42 -13.26 2.01
CA GLU A 368 19.76 -14.55 1.40
C GLU A 368 19.74 -14.40 -0.14
N LEU A 369 20.78 -13.77 -0.70
CA LEU A 369 20.95 -13.56 -2.15
C LEU A 369 21.24 -14.85 -2.93
N ASP A 370 21.49 -15.95 -2.23
CA ASP A 370 21.86 -17.27 -2.73
C ASP A 370 20.67 -18.13 -3.19
N GLY A 371 19.43 -17.74 -2.86
CA GLY A 371 18.24 -18.61 -3.06
C GLY A 371 17.14 -18.14 -4.02
N HIS A 372 17.28 -16.97 -4.67
CA HIS A 372 16.22 -16.38 -5.52
C HIS A 372 14.82 -16.28 -4.88
N SER A 373 14.71 -16.31 -3.55
CA SER A 373 13.43 -16.19 -2.83
C SER A 373 13.56 -15.26 -1.63
N PHE A 374 12.50 -14.52 -1.33
CA PHE A 374 12.42 -13.73 -0.10
C PHE A 374 12.27 -14.67 1.09
N GLY A 375 13.35 -14.83 1.86
CA GLY A 375 13.36 -15.68 3.05
C GLY A 375 12.20 -15.34 4.00
N ALA A 376 11.55 -16.37 4.52
CA ALA A 376 10.48 -16.27 5.49
C ALA A 376 10.91 -16.93 6.80
N PHE A 377 10.21 -16.59 7.88
CA PHE A 377 10.34 -17.27 9.17
C PHE A 377 8.97 -17.36 9.83
N THR A 378 8.80 -18.40 10.65
CA THR A 378 7.52 -18.73 11.29
C THR A 378 7.51 -18.25 12.74
N VAL A 379 6.39 -17.67 13.16
CA VAL A 379 6.12 -17.28 14.54
C VAL A 379 5.13 -18.29 15.14
N THR A 380 5.56 -19.02 16.17
CA THR A 380 4.74 -20.08 16.78
C THR A 380 3.69 -19.52 17.73
N HIS A 381 4.12 -18.60 18.59
CA HIS A 381 3.28 -17.90 19.56
C HIS A 381 3.47 -16.39 19.42
N SER A 382 2.43 -15.60 19.65
CA SER A 382 2.49 -14.14 19.57
C SER A 382 3.62 -13.54 20.44
N ASP A 383 3.85 -14.11 21.62
CA ASP A 383 4.90 -13.66 22.55
C ASP A 383 6.33 -13.87 22.03
N ASP A 384 6.53 -14.76 21.04
CA ASP A 384 7.84 -15.01 20.42
C ASP A 384 8.20 -13.94 19.38
N TYR A 385 7.24 -13.10 18.98
CA TYR A 385 7.32 -12.27 17.79
C TYR A 385 8.54 -11.35 17.75
N PHE A 386 8.73 -10.54 18.80
CA PHE A 386 9.81 -9.56 18.84
C PHE A 386 11.19 -10.22 18.80
N ALA A 387 11.35 -11.36 19.49
CA ALA A 387 12.58 -12.13 19.45
C ALA A 387 12.83 -12.75 18.06
N ALA A 388 11.78 -13.28 17.43
CA ALA A 388 11.86 -13.87 16.09
C ALA A 388 12.25 -12.84 15.02
N VAL A 389 11.68 -11.63 15.08
CA VAL A 389 12.00 -10.50 14.20
C VAL A 389 13.45 -10.02 14.42
N ALA A 390 13.85 -9.82 15.68
CA ALA A 390 15.21 -9.38 16.02
C ALA A 390 16.28 -10.40 15.59
N ALA A 391 15.97 -11.71 15.67
CA ALA A 391 16.87 -12.76 15.19
C ALA A 391 17.14 -12.71 13.68
N GLN A 392 16.28 -12.03 12.90
CA GLN A 392 16.52 -11.77 11.47
C GLN A 392 17.31 -10.47 11.21
N GLY A 393 17.72 -9.76 12.26
CA GLY A 393 18.43 -8.48 12.15
C GLY A 393 17.52 -7.26 11.91
N VAL A 394 16.21 -7.41 12.09
CA VAL A 394 15.24 -6.30 11.97
C VAL A 394 15.11 -5.58 13.31
N VAL A 395 15.35 -4.27 13.30
CA VAL A 395 15.15 -3.38 14.45
C VAL A 395 13.76 -2.78 14.33
N LEU A 396 12.75 -3.50 14.85
CA LEU A 396 11.35 -3.09 14.68
C LEU A 396 11.05 -1.74 15.34
N LYS A 397 11.54 -1.53 16.57
CA LYS A 397 11.24 -0.34 17.38
C LYS A 397 11.83 0.90 16.73
N ARG A 398 10.96 1.81 16.27
CA ARG A 398 11.38 3.04 15.55
C ARG A 398 12.38 3.87 16.35
N ASP A 399 12.16 4.06 17.65
CA ASP A 399 13.03 4.86 18.50
C ASP A 399 14.42 4.23 18.69
N GLU A 400 14.49 2.90 18.80
CA GLU A 400 15.77 2.17 18.86
C GLU A 400 16.52 2.29 17.54
N ARG A 401 15.82 2.09 16.42
CA ARG A 401 16.38 2.22 15.06
C ARG A 401 16.91 3.63 14.82
N ARG A 402 16.16 4.66 15.22
CA ARG A 402 16.56 6.06 15.14
C ARG A 402 17.84 6.34 15.93
N ALA A 403 17.90 5.84 17.18
CA ALA A 403 19.07 6.02 18.04
C ALA A 403 20.32 5.34 17.46
N MET A 404 20.16 4.12 16.93
CA MET A 404 21.24 3.39 16.25
C MET A 404 21.77 4.16 15.03
N ILE A 405 20.88 4.67 14.17
CA ILE A 405 21.29 5.45 12.99
C ILE A 405 22.03 6.72 13.41
N ALA A 406 21.52 7.45 14.41
CA ALA A 406 22.16 8.65 14.93
C ALA A 406 23.58 8.36 15.45
N GLN A 407 23.75 7.24 16.18
CA GLN A 407 25.05 6.79 16.66
C GLN A 407 26.00 6.45 15.50
N MET A 408 25.54 5.69 14.50
CA MET A 408 26.34 5.34 13.32
C MET A 408 26.81 6.58 12.55
N VAL A 409 25.97 7.61 12.45
CA VAL A 409 26.36 8.89 11.83
C VAL A 409 27.47 9.55 12.63
N GLN A 410 27.34 9.65 13.96
CA GLN A 410 28.37 10.23 14.81
C GLN A 410 29.71 9.49 14.72
N GLU A 411 29.68 8.16 14.75
CA GLU A 411 30.87 7.31 14.61
C GLU A 411 31.53 7.52 13.24
N THR A 412 30.74 7.55 12.16
CA THR A 412 31.26 7.74 10.79
C THR A 412 31.91 9.11 10.63
N VAL A 413 31.27 10.18 11.13
CA VAL A 413 31.81 11.56 11.09
C VAL A 413 33.15 11.65 11.83
N ALA A 414 33.29 10.94 12.95
CA ALA A 414 34.55 10.91 13.69
C ALA A 414 35.71 10.27 12.90
N THR A 415 35.44 9.28 12.04
CA THR A 415 36.48 8.62 11.22
C THR A 415 37.10 9.53 10.16
N VAL A 416 36.35 10.53 9.70
CA VAL A 416 36.79 11.48 8.65
C VAL A 416 37.13 12.87 9.21
N HIS A 417 37.10 13.04 10.54
CA HIS A 417 37.25 14.33 11.22
C HIS A 417 36.30 15.42 10.66
N GLY A 418 35.10 15.00 10.29
CA GLY A 418 34.09 15.87 9.67
C GLY A 418 33.21 16.59 10.70
N VAL A 419 32.23 17.33 10.18
CA VAL A 419 31.15 17.94 10.97
C VAL A 419 29.82 17.40 10.45
N ASN A 420 28.97 16.90 11.33
CA ASN A 420 27.60 16.55 10.98
C ASN A 420 26.80 17.84 10.80
N PRO A 421 26.15 18.08 9.64
CA PRO A 421 25.28 19.24 9.46
C PRO A 421 24.04 19.23 10.36
N GLU A 422 23.75 18.13 11.06
CA GLU A 422 22.60 17.95 11.96
C GLU A 422 21.27 18.29 11.28
N GLU A 423 20.79 17.37 10.44
CA GLU A 423 19.49 17.49 9.77
C GLU A 423 18.47 16.53 10.40
N PRO A 424 17.66 16.96 11.39
CA PRO A 424 16.75 16.05 12.09
C PRO A 424 15.70 15.44 11.17
N ALA A 425 15.19 16.21 10.21
CA ALA A 425 14.20 15.73 9.26
C ALA A 425 14.73 14.57 8.40
N LEU A 426 15.99 14.66 7.98
CA LEU A 426 16.65 13.60 7.21
C LEU A 426 16.87 12.36 8.08
N LEU A 427 17.23 12.52 9.36
CA LEU A 427 17.34 11.40 10.29
C LEU A 427 15.99 10.68 10.47
N GLU A 428 14.89 11.42 10.62
CA GLU A 428 13.55 10.82 10.68
C GLU A 428 13.23 10.06 9.38
N GLU A 429 13.47 10.67 8.21
CA GLU A 429 13.22 10.03 6.91
C GLU A 429 14.02 8.74 6.75
N VAL A 430 15.33 8.77 7.01
CA VAL A 430 16.22 7.59 6.91
C VAL A 430 15.79 6.49 7.89
N THR A 431 15.35 6.86 9.09
CA THR A 431 14.83 5.90 10.09
C THR A 431 13.68 5.07 9.53
N ASP A 432 12.83 5.66 8.69
CA ASP A 432 11.64 5.00 8.15
C ASP A 432 11.86 4.43 6.74
N LEU A 433 13.07 4.52 6.19
CA LEU A 433 13.46 3.89 4.92
C LEU A 433 14.16 2.53 5.10
N VAL A 434 14.51 2.18 6.34
CA VAL A 434 15.26 0.96 6.68
C VAL A 434 14.49 0.12 7.72
N GLU A 435 14.90 -1.13 7.89
CA GLU A 435 14.32 -2.08 8.84
C GLU A 435 15.35 -2.68 9.78
#